data_AF-A0A8J2HU58-F1
#
_entry.id   AF-A0A8J2HU58-F1
#
_cell.length_a   1.000
_cell.length_b   1.000
_cell.length_c   1.000
_cell.angle_alpha   90.00
_cell.angle_beta   90.00
_cell.angle_gamma   90.00
#
_symmetry.space_group_name_H-M   'P 1'
#
loop_
_entity.id
_entity.type
_entity.pdbx_description
1 polymer ?
#
loop_
_entity_poly.entity_id
_entity_poly.type
_entity_poly.pdbx_seq_one_letter_code
_entity_poly.pdbx_strand_id
1 'polypeptide(L)'
;MNQTFGEGFWATVELLVSDIKDSGTVSPFNDDIEEWLDTMAHKVKQQRERARRKQENKSNFSDDTSSLDYGSLIECSFSSPQVRSRLELLMGSNVVRLTDRKYMLRLMAKLRQDFESKQLNRIEERKNNELMRTKMMILNRLISVNEAPAEIRQYPLFQLYLYCDAIVEQKRMKHSYKKRKIASSLYHILYPDAKTDKKTSDDDKEVYMKRVYVDGVPELVPMTEEEVVAAKLELETIKDIEEGYALTQKEYDRLHYETDAIKELRKTQKVEEMYAKAHDILGILYSYVDDGRYDIEDQVNKVSDSSATTNQLDDLPDEDKHQD
;
A
#
# COMPACT_ATOMS: atom_id res chain seq x y z
N MET A 1 -18.77 -41.71 -15.41
CA MET A 1 -18.93 -40.35 -15.95
C MET A 1 -18.17 -39.41 -15.06
N ASN A 2 -17.33 -38.57 -15.67
CA ASN A 2 -16.15 -37.95 -15.06
C ASN A 2 -16.52 -36.82 -14.10
N GLN A 3 -16.10 -36.91 -12.83
CA GLN A 3 -16.00 -35.76 -11.94
C GLN A 3 -14.55 -35.29 -11.96
N THR A 4 -14.31 -34.18 -12.65
CA THR A 4 -13.06 -33.43 -12.56
C THR A 4 -12.99 -32.80 -11.17
N PHE A 5 -12.26 -33.44 -10.25
CA PHE A 5 -11.87 -32.80 -9.00
C PHE A 5 -11.03 -31.57 -9.36
N GLY A 6 -11.50 -30.39 -8.97
CA GLY A 6 -10.77 -29.14 -9.20
C GLY A 6 -9.40 -29.22 -8.53
N GLU A 7 -8.34 -29.16 -9.33
CA GLU A 7 -6.98 -29.05 -8.81
C GLU A 7 -6.84 -27.73 -8.06
N GLY A 8 -6.61 -27.80 -6.75
CA GLY A 8 -6.40 -26.61 -5.94
C GLY A 8 -6.32 -26.89 -4.45
N PHE A 9 -5.82 -25.89 -3.74
CA PHE A 9 -5.69 -25.83 -2.29
C PHE A 9 -6.95 -26.31 -1.54
N TRP A 10 -8.14 -26.00 -2.06
CA TRP A 10 -9.41 -26.38 -1.43
C TRP A 10 -9.71 -27.89 -1.51
N ALA A 11 -9.28 -28.58 -2.56
CA ALA A 11 -9.45 -30.03 -2.66
C ALA A 11 -8.57 -30.77 -1.63
N THR A 12 -7.37 -30.24 -1.35
CA THR A 12 -6.48 -30.79 -0.31
C THR A 12 -7.01 -30.53 1.11
N VAL A 13 -7.59 -29.35 1.34
CA VAL A 13 -8.24 -29.01 2.63
C VAL A 13 -9.48 -29.87 2.87
N GLU A 14 -10.28 -30.12 1.83
CA GLU A 14 -11.48 -30.95 1.93
C GLU A 14 -11.14 -32.41 2.25
N LEU A 15 -10.04 -32.93 1.70
CA LEU A 15 -9.51 -34.26 2.02
C LEU A 15 -8.99 -34.34 3.48
N LEU A 16 -8.25 -33.32 3.94
CA LEU A 16 -7.76 -33.25 5.31
C LEU A 16 -8.87 -33.12 6.36
N VAL A 17 -9.96 -32.41 6.03
CA VAL A 17 -11.10 -32.19 6.93
C VAL A 17 -12.03 -33.40 6.95
N SER A 18 -12.13 -34.12 5.83
CA SER A 18 -12.95 -35.33 5.73
C SER A 18 -12.37 -36.47 6.59
N ASP A 19 -11.05 -36.62 6.65
CA ASP A 19 -10.38 -37.63 7.47
C ASP A 19 -10.57 -37.43 8.99
N ILE A 20 -10.99 -36.24 9.44
CA ILE A 20 -11.21 -35.94 10.87
C ILE A 20 -12.62 -36.35 11.33
N LYS A 21 -13.59 -36.48 10.41
CA LYS A 21 -15.00 -36.77 10.76
C LYS A 21 -15.25 -38.23 11.14
N ASP A 22 -14.38 -39.15 10.74
CA ASP A 22 -14.60 -40.59 10.95
C ASP A 22 -14.04 -41.12 12.28
N SER A 23 -13.28 -40.31 13.05
CA SER A 23 -12.94 -40.65 14.42
C SER A 23 -13.97 -40.09 15.39
N GLY A 24 -14.90 -40.94 15.85
CA GLY A 24 -15.93 -40.63 16.87
C GLY A 24 -15.38 -40.31 18.28
N THR A 25 -14.20 -39.71 18.37
CA THR A 25 -13.58 -39.20 19.59
C THR A 25 -13.81 -37.69 19.62
N VAL A 26 -14.59 -37.23 20.60
CA VAL A 26 -14.73 -35.80 20.92
C VAL A 26 -13.33 -35.20 20.98
N SER A 27 -13.06 -34.25 20.09
CA SER A 27 -11.76 -33.63 19.93
C SER A 27 -11.37 -32.94 21.24
N PRO A 28 -10.24 -33.27 21.89
CA PRO A 28 -9.75 -32.56 23.07
C PRO A 28 -9.61 -31.04 22.84
N PHE A 29 -9.42 -30.64 21.58
CA PHE A 29 -9.42 -29.23 21.17
C PHE A 29 -10.78 -28.54 21.34
N ASN A 30 -11.91 -29.25 21.24
CA ASN A 30 -13.23 -28.63 21.44
C ASN A 30 -13.47 -28.31 22.92
N ASP A 31 -13.03 -29.18 23.83
CA ASP A 31 -13.13 -28.94 25.27
C ASP A 31 -12.25 -27.74 25.68
N ASP A 32 -11.03 -27.64 25.13
CA ASP A 32 -10.14 -26.48 25.34
C ASP A 32 -10.74 -25.17 24.80
N ILE A 33 -11.49 -25.24 23.69
CA ILE A 33 -12.18 -24.09 23.11
C ILE A 33 -13.36 -23.68 24.01
N GLU A 34 -14.14 -24.63 24.53
CA GLU A 34 -15.25 -24.33 25.43
C GLU A 34 -14.75 -23.76 26.77
N GLU A 35 -13.69 -24.33 27.36
CA GLU A 35 -13.07 -23.79 28.59
C GLU A 35 -12.50 -22.38 28.37
N TRP A 36 -11.93 -22.13 27.19
CA TRP A 36 -11.45 -20.80 26.81
C TRP A 36 -12.60 -19.81 26.61
N LEU A 37 -13.69 -20.22 25.97
CA LEU A 37 -14.89 -19.40 25.79
C LEU A 37 -15.53 -19.05 27.14
N ASP A 38 -15.60 -19.99 28.08
CA ASP A 38 -16.10 -19.76 29.44
C ASP A 38 -15.18 -18.81 30.23
N THR A 39 -13.87 -18.97 30.09
CA THR A 39 -12.88 -18.07 30.71
C THR A 39 -13.01 -16.65 30.16
N MET A 40 -13.21 -16.51 28.85
CA MET A 40 -13.44 -15.21 28.20
C MET A 40 -14.79 -14.61 28.59
N ALA A 41 -15.86 -15.41 28.66
CA ALA A 41 -17.17 -14.96 29.12
C ALA A 41 -17.12 -14.45 30.56
N HIS A 42 -16.41 -15.16 31.45
CA HIS A 42 -16.18 -14.74 32.83
C HIS A 42 -15.39 -13.42 32.90
N LYS A 43 -14.36 -13.26 32.05
CA LYS A 43 -13.55 -12.03 31.96
C LYS A 43 -14.37 -10.84 31.46
N VAL A 44 -15.23 -11.02 30.46
CA VAL A 44 -16.15 -10.00 29.95
C VAL A 44 -17.19 -9.61 31.01
N LYS A 45 -17.75 -10.59 31.73
CA LYS A 45 -18.68 -10.36 32.85
C LYS A 45 -18.01 -9.56 33.98
N GLN A 46 -16.76 -9.90 34.32
CA GLN A 46 -15.98 -9.17 35.32
C GLN A 46 -15.66 -7.74 34.89
N GLN A 47 -15.39 -7.49 33.60
CA GLN A 47 -15.21 -6.14 33.07
C GLN A 47 -16.51 -5.33 33.10
N ARG A 48 -17.64 -5.93 32.74
CA ARG A 48 -18.97 -5.28 32.84
C ARG A 48 -19.30 -4.90 34.28
N GLU A 49 -19.06 -5.78 35.24
CA GLU A 49 -19.26 -5.45 36.67
C GLU A 49 -18.32 -4.35 37.16
N ARG A 50 -17.06 -4.32 36.71
CA ARG A 50 -16.14 -3.21 37.01
C ARG A 50 -16.61 -1.89 36.39
N ALA A 51 -17.18 -1.92 35.19
CA ALA A 51 -17.76 -0.74 34.55
C ALA A 51 -19.03 -0.26 35.28
N ARG A 52 -19.90 -1.19 35.70
CA ARG A 52 -21.10 -0.90 36.48
C ARG A 52 -20.76 -0.27 37.83
N ARG A 53 -19.79 -0.84 38.57
CA ARG A 53 -19.29 -0.25 39.82
C ARG A 53 -18.68 1.13 39.65
N LYS A 54 -17.99 1.38 38.53
CA LYS A 54 -17.47 2.74 38.21
C LYS A 54 -18.60 3.72 37.94
N GLN A 55 -19.70 3.26 37.33
CA GLN A 55 -20.88 4.07 37.08
C GLN A 55 -21.68 4.35 38.36
N GLU A 56 -21.84 3.34 39.23
CA GLU A 56 -22.44 3.49 40.57
C GLU A 56 -21.61 4.43 41.47
N ASN A 57 -20.27 4.32 41.46
CA ASN A 57 -19.41 5.28 42.17
C ASN A 57 -19.43 6.69 41.56
N LYS A 58 -19.78 6.83 40.27
CA LYS A 58 -19.87 8.13 39.61
C LYS A 58 -21.23 8.79 39.85
N SER A 59 -22.31 8.00 39.97
CA SER A 59 -23.62 8.50 40.40
C SER A 59 -23.67 8.85 41.89
N ASN A 60 -22.86 8.18 42.73
CA ASN A 60 -22.71 8.53 44.14
C ASN A 60 -21.83 9.78 44.39
N PHE A 61 -21.29 10.41 43.34
CA PHE A 61 -20.39 11.57 43.44
C PHE A 61 -20.99 12.87 42.88
N SER A 62 -22.29 12.90 42.56
CA SER A 62 -22.92 14.06 41.92
C SER A 62 -24.18 14.56 42.61
N ASP A 63 -24.25 14.54 43.94
CA ASP A 63 -25.19 15.37 44.70
C ASP A 63 -24.78 15.49 46.18
N ASP A 64 -23.73 16.30 46.46
CA ASP A 64 -23.61 17.05 47.72
C ASP A 64 -22.37 17.95 47.69
N THR A 65 -22.45 19.04 46.92
CA THR A 65 -21.54 20.19 47.07
C THR A 65 -22.17 21.19 48.01
N SER A 66 -22.34 20.82 49.28
CA SER A 66 -22.55 21.79 50.35
C SER A 66 -21.86 21.29 51.63
N SER A 67 -21.07 22.17 52.23
CA SER A 67 -20.31 21.92 53.46
C SER A 67 -19.10 20.97 53.31
N LEU A 68 -17.98 21.53 52.84
CA LEU A 68 -16.66 21.05 53.23
C LEU A 68 -16.47 21.33 54.74
N ASP A 69 -17.06 20.45 55.56
CA ASP A 69 -16.79 20.37 56.98
C ASP A 69 -15.37 19.81 57.17
N TYR A 70 -14.39 20.71 57.30
CA TYR A 70 -13.03 20.37 57.70
C TYR A 70 -12.97 19.84 59.15
N GLY A 71 -14.09 19.77 59.88
CA GLY A 71 -14.17 19.28 61.24
C GLY A 71 -14.18 17.76 61.42
N SER A 72 -14.40 16.96 60.35
CA SER A 72 -14.62 15.50 60.51
C SER A 72 -13.46 14.58 60.12
N LEU A 73 -12.33 15.05 59.58
CA LEU A 73 -11.40 14.13 58.89
C LEU A 73 -10.21 13.60 59.69
N ILE A 74 -10.03 13.98 60.95
CA ILE A 74 -9.15 13.21 61.85
C ILE A 74 -9.80 13.15 63.22
N GLU A 75 -10.81 12.29 63.35
CA GLU A 75 -11.02 11.64 64.64
C GLU A 75 -9.72 10.86 64.94
N CYS A 76 -8.80 11.52 65.64
CA CYS A 76 -7.65 10.91 66.28
C CYS A 76 -8.14 9.96 67.38
N SER A 77 -8.90 8.94 67.00
CA SER A 77 -9.07 7.77 67.84
C SER A 77 -7.65 7.26 68.07
N PHE A 78 -7.20 7.29 69.33
CA PHE A 78 -5.87 6.88 69.75
C PHE A 78 -5.49 5.44 69.33
N SER A 79 -6.41 4.71 68.68
CA SER A 79 -6.20 3.41 68.07
C SER A 79 -6.82 3.27 66.66
N SER A 80 -6.30 3.98 65.65
CA SER A 80 -6.60 3.60 64.26
C SER A 80 -6.02 2.20 63.94
N PRO A 81 -6.82 1.19 63.56
CA PRO A 81 -6.34 -0.17 63.28
C PRO A 81 -5.33 -0.22 62.13
N GLN A 82 -5.47 0.68 61.15
CA GLN A 82 -4.55 0.80 60.01
C GLN A 82 -3.19 1.32 60.45
N VAL A 83 -3.16 2.33 61.33
CA VAL A 83 -1.91 2.86 61.88
C VAL A 83 -1.26 1.82 62.80
N ARG A 84 -2.06 1.11 63.60
CA ARG A 84 -1.57 0.03 64.49
C ARG A 84 -0.89 -1.09 63.71
N SER A 85 -1.58 -1.68 62.74
CA SER A 85 -1.03 -2.75 61.89
C SER A 85 0.18 -2.26 61.09
N ARG A 86 0.17 -1.01 60.64
CA ARG A 86 1.31 -0.44 59.91
C ARG A 86 2.53 -0.22 60.80
N LEU A 87 2.34 0.27 62.01
CA LEU A 87 3.41 0.41 63.00
C LEU A 87 3.95 -0.95 63.42
N GLU A 88 3.11 -1.95 63.61
CA GLU A 88 3.52 -3.31 63.91
C GLU A 88 4.36 -3.91 62.78
N LEU A 89 3.97 -3.70 61.51
CA LEU A 89 4.76 -4.15 60.36
C LEU A 89 6.11 -3.42 60.24
N LEU A 90 6.12 -2.10 60.43
CA LEU A 90 7.35 -1.29 60.27
C LEU A 90 8.31 -1.45 61.45
N MET A 91 7.80 -1.43 62.67
CA MET A 91 8.58 -1.36 63.91
C MET A 91 8.60 -2.67 64.71
N GLY A 92 7.67 -3.60 64.45
CA GLY A 92 7.50 -4.86 65.19
C GLY A 92 6.59 -4.74 66.43
N SER A 93 6.21 -3.52 66.81
CA SER A 93 5.38 -3.26 67.99
C SER A 93 4.55 -1.99 67.80
N ASN A 94 3.31 -1.99 68.28
CA ASN A 94 2.44 -0.80 68.26
C ASN A 94 2.48 0.00 69.58
N VAL A 95 3.11 -0.53 70.63
CA VAL A 95 3.16 0.10 71.96
C VAL A 95 4.43 0.93 72.08
N VAL A 96 4.27 2.21 72.42
CA VAL A 96 5.35 3.19 72.45
C VAL A 96 5.24 4.03 73.71
N ARG A 97 6.38 4.30 74.36
CA ARG A 97 6.44 5.31 75.43
C ARG A 97 6.45 6.69 74.78
N LEU A 98 5.52 7.57 75.18
CA LEU A 98 5.30 8.91 74.59
C LEU A 98 6.56 9.77 74.46
N THR A 99 7.58 9.56 75.30
CA THR A 99 8.82 10.36 75.33
C THR A 99 10.06 9.62 74.81
N ASP A 100 9.93 8.43 74.23
CA ASP A 100 11.08 7.70 73.70
C ASP A 100 11.57 8.30 72.37
N ARG A 101 12.54 9.23 72.49
CA ARG A 101 13.21 9.85 71.34
C ARG A 101 13.87 8.84 70.42
N LYS A 102 14.42 7.73 70.94
CA LYS A 102 15.10 6.71 70.11
C LYS A 102 14.09 6.00 69.22
N TYR A 103 12.92 5.66 69.78
CA TYR A 103 11.83 5.08 69.02
C TYR A 103 11.35 6.03 67.91
N MET A 104 11.09 7.29 68.25
CA MET A 104 10.60 8.28 67.27
C MET A 104 11.58 8.50 66.11
N LEU A 105 12.89 8.60 66.38
CA LEU A 105 13.90 8.72 65.33
C LEU A 105 13.98 7.49 64.44
N ARG A 106 13.91 6.29 65.02
CA ARG A 106 13.94 5.03 64.27
C ARG A 106 12.67 4.87 63.41
N LEU A 107 11.51 5.22 63.94
CA LEU A 107 10.25 5.22 63.21
C LEU A 107 10.32 6.18 62.00
N MET A 108 10.83 7.40 62.21
CA MET A 108 10.99 8.38 61.13
C MET A 108 11.92 7.85 60.01
N ALA A 109 13.06 7.25 60.39
CA ALA A 109 13.98 6.65 59.43
C ALA A 109 13.34 5.50 58.63
N LYS A 110 12.63 4.59 59.31
CA LYS A 110 11.94 3.47 58.63
C LYS A 110 10.78 3.92 57.75
N LEU A 111 10.00 4.92 58.17
CA LEU A 111 8.95 5.50 57.34
C LEU A 111 9.50 6.09 56.05
N ARG A 112 10.63 6.80 56.14
CA ARG A 112 11.32 7.33 54.97
C ARG A 112 11.82 6.22 54.04
N GLN A 113 12.51 5.22 54.59
CA GLN A 113 13.03 4.08 53.83
C GLN A 113 11.90 3.30 53.14
N ASP A 114 10.78 3.07 53.82
CA ASP A 114 9.63 2.37 53.26
C ASP A 114 8.97 3.17 52.13
N PHE A 115 8.87 4.49 52.28
CA PHE A 115 8.38 5.35 51.20
C PHE A 115 9.30 5.29 49.98
N GLU A 116 10.62 5.44 50.19
CA GLU A 116 11.63 5.33 49.13
C GLU A 116 11.56 3.97 48.43
N SER A 117 11.48 2.88 49.18
CA SER A 117 11.35 1.51 48.65
C SER A 117 10.08 1.35 47.82
N LYS A 118 8.93 1.85 48.27
CA LYS A 118 7.69 1.83 47.50
C LYS A 118 7.79 2.64 46.22
N GLN A 119 8.43 3.81 46.24
CA GLN A 119 8.63 4.59 45.03
C GLN A 119 9.54 3.87 44.04
N LEU A 120 10.63 3.27 44.52
CA LEU A 120 11.53 2.46 43.69
C LEU A 120 10.80 1.28 43.06
N ASN A 121 10.02 0.52 43.84
CA ASN A 121 9.24 -0.60 43.31
C ASN A 121 8.23 -0.14 42.25
N ARG A 122 7.56 1.01 42.46
CA ARG A 122 6.65 1.59 41.44
C ARG A 122 7.38 2.06 40.19
N ILE A 123 8.62 2.51 40.30
CA ILE A 123 9.44 2.89 39.15
C ILE A 123 9.87 1.64 38.38
N GLU A 124 10.33 0.62 39.09
CA GLU A 124 10.76 -0.66 38.51
C GLU A 124 9.59 -1.39 37.83
N GLU A 125 8.43 -1.45 38.47
CA GLU A 125 7.21 -2.02 37.89
C GLU A 125 6.83 -1.31 36.59
N ARG A 126 6.87 0.04 36.57
CA ARG A 126 6.61 0.80 35.33
C ARG A 126 7.64 0.50 34.25
N LYS A 127 8.93 0.43 34.59
CA LYS A 127 10.00 0.06 33.64
C LYS A 127 9.74 -1.34 33.06
N ASN A 128 9.38 -2.30 33.89
CA ASN A 128 9.07 -3.66 33.47
C ASN A 128 7.82 -3.71 32.57
N ASN A 129 6.78 -2.94 32.90
CA ASN A 129 5.57 -2.85 32.08
C ASN A 129 5.85 -2.27 30.69
N GLU A 130 6.67 -1.21 30.59
CA GLU A 130 7.08 -0.67 29.27
C GLU A 130 7.97 -1.64 28.50
N LEU A 131 8.86 -2.37 29.17
CA LEU A 131 9.66 -3.41 28.53
C LEU A 131 8.79 -4.54 27.97
N MET A 132 7.81 -5.01 28.74
CA MET A 132 6.86 -6.03 28.27
C MET A 132 5.99 -5.51 27.12
N ARG A 133 5.55 -4.25 27.20
CA ARG A 133 4.79 -3.58 26.13
C ARG A 133 5.58 -3.55 24.83
N THR A 134 6.84 -3.11 24.88
CA THR A 134 7.73 -3.06 23.70
C THR A 134 8.01 -4.45 23.14
N LYS A 135 8.30 -5.44 23.99
CA LYS A 135 8.46 -6.84 23.58
C LYS A 135 7.23 -7.36 22.84
N MET A 136 6.03 -7.09 23.34
CA MET A 136 4.78 -7.48 22.68
C MET A 136 4.57 -6.76 21.36
N MET A 137 4.89 -5.46 21.25
CA MET A 137 4.80 -4.72 19.98
C MET A 137 5.72 -5.30 18.91
N ILE A 138 6.94 -5.72 19.28
CA ILE A 138 7.90 -6.34 18.35
C ILE A 138 7.38 -7.73 17.93
N LEU A 139 6.90 -8.54 18.87
CA LEU A 139 6.33 -9.86 18.56
C LEU A 139 5.11 -9.77 17.64
N ASN A 140 4.25 -8.76 17.85
CA ASN A 140 3.08 -8.50 17.00
C ASN A 140 3.42 -7.80 15.68
N ARG A 141 4.71 -7.58 15.36
CA ARG A 141 5.20 -6.87 14.16
C ARG A 141 4.62 -5.45 13.97
N LEU A 142 4.22 -4.79 15.06
CA LEU A 142 3.82 -3.38 15.03
C LEU A 142 5.04 -2.45 14.96
N ILE A 143 6.18 -2.92 15.47
CA ILE A 143 7.49 -2.26 15.38
C ILE A 143 8.45 -3.22 14.68
N SER A 144 9.31 -2.70 13.82
CA SER A 144 10.32 -3.50 13.13
C SER A 144 11.37 -4.00 14.13
N VAL A 145 11.86 -5.24 13.94
CA VAL A 145 12.89 -5.83 14.82
C VAL A 145 14.20 -5.01 14.81
N ASN A 146 14.42 -4.22 13.76
CA ASN A 146 15.58 -3.33 13.62
C ASN A 146 15.57 -2.10 14.54
N GLU A 147 14.40 -1.63 14.95
CA GLU A 147 14.25 -0.49 15.86
C GLU A 147 14.32 -0.91 17.34
N ALA A 148 14.29 -2.22 17.61
CA ALA A 148 14.38 -2.75 18.96
C ALA A 148 15.77 -2.49 19.58
N PRO A 149 15.83 -2.27 20.91
CA PRO A 149 17.09 -2.23 21.67
C PRO A 149 17.99 -3.43 21.37
N ALA A 150 19.31 -3.22 21.42
CA ALA A 150 20.31 -4.23 21.02
C ALA A 150 20.21 -5.52 21.85
N GLU A 151 19.89 -5.39 23.13
CA GLU A 151 19.73 -6.50 24.07
C GLU A 151 18.58 -7.43 23.68
N ILE A 152 17.49 -6.85 23.16
CA ILE A 152 16.33 -7.62 22.69
C ILE A 152 16.65 -8.23 21.33
N ARG A 153 17.27 -7.46 20.42
CA ARG A 153 17.59 -7.90 19.06
C ARG A 153 18.47 -9.16 19.01
N GLN A 154 19.35 -9.34 20.00
CA GLN A 154 20.25 -10.49 20.08
C GLN A 154 19.51 -11.81 20.40
N TYR A 155 18.25 -11.76 20.84
CA TYR A 155 17.50 -12.97 21.15
C TYR A 155 17.23 -13.82 19.88
N PRO A 156 17.38 -15.16 19.93
CA PRO A 156 17.35 -16.02 18.73
C PRO A 156 16.08 -15.89 17.87
N LEU A 157 14.91 -15.72 18.49
CA LEU A 157 13.65 -15.54 17.76
C LEU A 157 13.66 -14.30 16.87
N PHE A 158 14.26 -13.21 17.36
CA PHE A 158 14.34 -11.95 16.61
C PHE A 158 15.39 -12.03 15.50
N GLN A 159 16.48 -12.76 15.70
CA GLN A 159 17.43 -13.06 14.62
C GLN A 159 16.77 -13.87 13.49
N LEU A 160 15.91 -14.83 13.82
CA LEU A 160 15.13 -15.57 12.82
C LEU A 160 14.20 -14.63 12.04
N TYR A 161 13.53 -13.69 12.71
CA TYR A 161 12.72 -12.70 12.00
C TYR A 161 13.54 -11.82 11.06
N LEU A 162 14.71 -11.35 11.48
CA LEU A 162 15.61 -10.59 10.60
C LEU A 162 16.06 -11.41 9.38
N TYR A 163 16.37 -12.69 9.59
CA TYR A 163 16.71 -13.61 8.49
C TYR A 163 15.54 -13.80 7.51
N CYS A 164 14.34 -14.05 8.03
CA CYS A 164 13.13 -14.18 7.22
C CYS A 164 12.82 -12.88 6.46
N ASP A 165 12.94 -11.73 7.12
CA ASP A 165 12.70 -10.43 6.51
C ASP A 165 13.71 -10.16 5.37
N ALA A 166 14.98 -10.54 5.55
CA ALA A 166 16.00 -10.46 4.50
C ALA A 166 15.66 -11.36 3.30
N ILE A 167 15.14 -12.58 3.52
CA ILE A 167 14.67 -13.46 2.43
C ILE A 167 13.48 -12.83 1.70
N VAL A 168 12.51 -12.28 2.44
CA VAL A 168 11.33 -11.63 1.88
C VAL A 168 11.75 -10.42 1.06
N GLU A 169 12.69 -9.61 1.54
CA GLU A 169 13.21 -8.46 0.82
C GLU A 169 13.95 -8.88 -0.45
N GLN A 170 14.81 -9.90 -0.40
CA GLN A 170 15.45 -10.44 -1.61
C GLN A 170 14.42 -10.91 -2.64
N LYS A 171 13.34 -11.57 -2.20
CA LYS A 171 12.24 -11.97 -3.09
C LYS A 171 11.51 -10.75 -3.67
N ARG A 172 11.26 -9.71 -2.86
CA ARG A 172 10.64 -8.45 -3.33
C ARG A 172 11.53 -7.72 -4.32
N MET A 173 12.85 -7.67 -4.10
CA MET A 173 13.79 -7.06 -5.03
C MET A 173 13.79 -7.81 -6.37
N LYS A 174 13.77 -9.15 -6.34
CA LYS A 174 13.67 -9.99 -7.54
C LYS A 174 12.32 -9.87 -8.24
N HIS A 175 11.24 -9.62 -7.49
CA HIS A 175 9.88 -9.48 -7.99
C HIS A 175 9.42 -8.01 -8.12
N SER A 176 10.34 -7.05 -8.02
CA SER A 176 10.03 -5.65 -8.25
C SER A 176 9.72 -5.49 -9.74
N TYR A 177 8.44 -5.59 -10.09
CA TYR A 177 8.00 -5.30 -11.43
C TYR A 177 8.39 -3.86 -11.73
N LYS A 178 9.02 -3.64 -12.89
CA LYS A 178 9.28 -2.28 -13.37
C LYS A 178 7.91 -1.62 -13.51
N LYS A 179 7.58 -0.69 -12.62
CA LYS A 179 6.39 0.15 -12.78
C LYS A 179 6.56 0.83 -14.13
N ARG A 180 5.61 0.59 -15.04
CA ARG A 180 5.56 1.34 -16.29
C ARG A 180 5.36 2.79 -15.90
N LYS A 181 6.35 3.63 -16.18
CA LYS A 181 6.21 5.05 -15.97
C LYS A 181 5.19 5.53 -17.03
N ILE A 182 4.18 6.28 -16.61
CA ILE A 182 3.23 6.97 -17.51
C ILE A 182 3.63 8.44 -17.53
N ALA A 183 3.73 9.04 -18.73
CA ALA A 183 4.06 10.45 -18.87
C ALA A 183 3.04 11.30 -18.10
N SER A 184 3.51 12.34 -17.42
CA SER A 184 2.65 13.22 -16.60
C SER A 184 1.51 13.82 -17.42
N SER A 185 1.82 14.23 -18.65
CA SER A 185 0.84 14.72 -19.64
C SER A 185 -0.26 13.69 -19.92
N LEU A 186 0.09 12.42 -20.15
CA LEU A 186 -0.88 11.34 -20.40
C LEU A 186 -1.74 11.04 -19.17
N TYR A 187 -1.13 11.09 -17.98
CA TYR A 187 -1.87 10.90 -16.73
C TYR A 187 -2.91 12.01 -16.53
N HIS A 188 -2.56 13.26 -16.84
CA HIS A 188 -3.46 14.41 -16.76
C HIS A 188 -4.63 14.33 -17.76
N ILE A 189 -4.40 13.75 -18.96
CA ILE A 189 -5.44 13.54 -19.96
C ILE A 189 -6.41 12.41 -19.55
N LEU A 190 -5.89 11.31 -18.98
CA LEU A 190 -6.69 10.15 -18.58
C LEU A 190 -7.45 10.35 -17.27
N TYR A 191 -6.86 11.13 -16.36
CA TYR A 191 -7.43 11.50 -15.07
C TYR A 191 -7.37 13.01 -14.92
N PRO A 192 -8.25 13.75 -15.64
CA PRO A 192 -8.38 15.18 -15.43
C PRO A 192 -8.72 15.41 -13.96
N ASP A 193 -7.85 16.18 -13.29
CA ASP A 193 -7.87 16.33 -11.85
C ASP A 193 -9.20 16.97 -11.44
N ALA A 194 -10.10 16.18 -10.82
CA ALA A 194 -11.52 16.54 -10.78
C ALA A 194 -11.79 17.85 -10.02
N LYS A 195 -10.90 18.27 -9.12
CA LYS A 195 -10.94 19.52 -8.35
C LYS A 195 -9.55 19.84 -7.80
N THR A 196 -8.70 20.50 -8.57
CA THR A 196 -7.69 21.38 -7.99
C THR A 196 -8.02 22.82 -8.36
N ASP A 197 -9.03 23.36 -7.67
CA ASP A 197 -9.06 24.76 -7.23
C ASP A 197 -7.87 25.05 -6.28
N LYS A 198 -6.67 24.52 -6.56
CA LYS A 198 -5.46 25.23 -6.21
C LYS A 198 -5.44 26.40 -7.18
N LYS A 199 -6.06 27.49 -6.75
CA LYS A 199 -5.56 28.82 -7.10
C LYS A 199 -4.05 28.77 -6.84
N THR A 200 -3.27 28.44 -7.87
CA THR A 200 -1.95 29.01 -8.00
C THR A 200 -2.19 30.50 -7.81
N SER A 201 -1.64 31.07 -6.75
CA SER A 201 -1.67 32.51 -6.53
C SER A 201 -1.40 33.18 -7.87
N ASP A 202 -2.22 34.16 -8.24
CA ASP A 202 -2.01 35.00 -9.44
C ASP A 202 -0.61 35.65 -9.45
N ASP A 203 0.15 35.54 -8.35
CA ASP A 203 1.51 36.01 -8.14
C ASP A 203 2.60 35.16 -8.85
N ASP A 204 2.31 33.94 -9.33
CA ASP A 204 3.29 33.06 -10.00
C ASP A 204 3.14 33.02 -11.54
N LYS A 205 2.67 34.11 -12.16
CA LYS A 205 2.70 34.22 -13.63
C LYS A 205 4.14 34.44 -14.09
N GLU A 206 4.88 33.36 -14.31
CA GLU A 206 6.19 33.40 -14.96
C GLU A 206 6.08 34.09 -16.32
N VAL A 207 6.64 35.29 -16.44
CA VAL A 207 6.74 36.01 -17.72
C VAL A 207 7.94 35.47 -18.48
N TYR A 208 7.68 34.71 -19.54
CA TYR A 208 8.73 34.17 -20.42
C TYR A 208 9.24 35.29 -21.34
N MET A 209 10.53 35.58 -21.27
CA MET A 209 11.18 36.67 -22.03
C MET A 209 12.06 36.10 -23.16
N LYS A 210 11.99 36.68 -24.35
CA LYS A 210 12.81 36.36 -25.52
C LYS A 210 13.81 37.48 -25.78
N ARG A 211 15.03 37.13 -26.14
CA ARG A 211 16.06 38.09 -26.56
C ARG A 211 15.86 38.44 -28.02
N VAL A 212 15.58 39.70 -28.31
CA VAL A 212 15.44 40.25 -29.66
C VAL A 212 16.50 41.34 -29.86
N TYR A 213 17.14 41.36 -31.01
CA TYR A 213 18.14 42.38 -31.34
C TYR A 213 17.49 43.51 -32.11
N VAL A 214 17.43 44.70 -31.53
CA VAL A 214 17.04 45.94 -32.21
C VAL A 214 18.31 46.80 -32.28
N ASP A 215 18.71 47.21 -33.48
CA ASP A 215 19.91 48.02 -33.73
C ASP A 215 21.22 47.47 -33.14
N GLY A 216 21.36 46.13 -33.09
CA GLY A 216 22.57 45.45 -32.61
C GLY A 216 22.70 45.33 -31.09
N VAL A 217 21.70 45.82 -30.33
CA VAL A 217 21.64 45.68 -28.86
C VAL A 217 20.62 44.60 -28.49
N PRO A 218 20.97 43.61 -27.65
CA PRO A 218 20.02 42.59 -27.21
C PRO A 218 19.04 43.20 -26.19
N GLU A 219 17.76 43.28 -26.56
CA GLU A 219 16.64 43.68 -25.70
C GLU A 219 15.78 42.47 -25.33
N LEU A 220 15.21 42.46 -24.13
CA LEU A 220 14.33 41.39 -23.64
C LEU A 220 12.87 41.79 -23.86
N VAL A 221 12.18 41.05 -24.72
CA VAL A 221 10.77 41.26 -25.05
C VAL A 221 9.95 40.09 -24.51
N PRO A 222 8.78 40.32 -23.89
CA PRO A 222 7.89 39.23 -23.47
C PRO A 222 7.47 38.38 -24.68
N MET A 223 7.54 37.05 -24.53
CA MET A 223 7.07 36.10 -25.55
C MET A 223 5.56 36.22 -25.74
N THR A 224 5.10 35.98 -26.96
CA THR A 224 3.67 35.85 -27.25
C THR A 224 3.10 34.58 -26.60
N GLU A 225 1.80 34.56 -26.30
CA GLU A 225 1.16 33.40 -25.63
C GLU A 225 1.37 32.09 -26.39
N GLU A 226 1.35 32.13 -27.73
CA GLU A 226 1.60 30.97 -28.60
C GLU A 226 3.05 30.47 -28.48
N GLU A 227 4.03 31.38 -28.46
CA GLU A 227 5.44 31.03 -28.28
C GLU A 227 5.71 30.44 -26.89
N VAL A 228 5.00 30.90 -25.85
CA VAL A 228 5.11 30.36 -24.49
C VAL A 228 4.59 28.94 -24.40
N VAL A 229 3.45 28.65 -25.03
CA VAL A 229 2.88 27.29 -25.08
C VAL A 229 3.82 26.35 -25.84
N ALA A 230 4.37 26.79 -26.97
CA ALA A 230 5.34 26.01 -27.73
C ALA A 230 6.62 25.72 -26.91
N ALA A 231 7.18 26.71 -26.23
CA ALA A 231 8.37 26.53 -25.39
C ALA A 231 8.11 25.58 -24.21
N LYS A 232 6.92 25.63 -23.59
CA LYS A 232 6.53 24.68 -22.54
C LYS A 232 6.41 23.26 -23.08
N LEU A 233 5.78 23.09 -24.24
CA LEU A 233 5.66 21.80 -24.89
C LEU A 233 7.04 21.21 -25.22
N GLU A 234 7.96 22.03 -25.76
CA GLU A 234 9.34 21.58 -26.02
C GLU A 234 10.06 21.14 -24.74
N LEU A 235 9.96 21.91 -23.66
CA LEU A 235 10.55 21.53 -22.37
C LEU A 235 9.95 20.24 -21.81
N GLU A 236 8.63 20.05 -21.94
CA GLU A 236 7.97 18.79 -21.56
C GLU A 236 8.45 17.62 -22.40
N THR A 237 8.59 17.79 -23.73
CA THR A 237 9.12 16.72 -24.59
C THR A 237 10.56 16.35 -24.24
N ILE A 238 11.40 17.33 -23.89
CA ILE A 238 12.78 17.08 -23.45
C ILE A 238 12.79 16.29 -22.15
N LYS A 239 11.98 16.69 -21.15
CA LYS A 239 11.83 15.95 -19.89
C LYS A 239 11.30 14.54 -20.13
N ASP A 240 10.34 14.40 -21.05
CA ASP A 240 9.79 13.09 -21.39
C ASP A 240 10.85 12.19 -22.04
N ILE A 241 11.77 12.73 -22.84
CA ILE A 241 12.92 11.99 -23.38
C ILE A 241 13.91 11.62 -22.26
N GLU A 242 14.28 12.58 -21.40
CA GLU A 242 15.23 12.37 -20.28
C GLU A 242 14.73 11.32 -19.28
N GLU A 243 13.44 11.35 -18.94
CA GLU A 243 12.82 10.40 -18.01
C GLU A 243 12.54 9.03 -18.65
N GLY A 244 12.67 8.95 -19.98
CA GLY A 244 12.55 7.75 -20.80
C GLY A 244 11.11 7.40 -21.23
N TYR A 245 10.20 8.37 -21.27
CA TYR A 245 8.84 8.22 -21.80
C TYR A 245 8.78 8.39 -23.32
N ALA A 246 9.61 9.27 -23.87
CA ALA A 246 9.71 9.54 -25.30
C ALA A 246 11.06 9.07 -25.85
N LEU A 247 11.05 8.63 -27.10
CA LEU A 247 12.24 8.14 -27.79
C LEU A 247 12.89 9.32 -28.52
N THR A 248 14.22 9.40 -28.53
CA THR A 248 14.91 10.40 -29.36
C THR A 248 14.63 10.11 -30.83
N GLN A 249 14.54 11.11 -31.71
CA GLN A 249 14.33 10.88 -33.15
C GLN A 249 15.30 9.83 -33.73
N LYS A 250 16.58 9.88 -33.34
CA LYS A 250 17.59 8.89 -33.77
C LYS A 250 17.33 7.47 -33.26
N GLU A 251 16.80 7.36 -32.05
CA GLU A 251 16.46 6.07 -31.46
C GLU A 251 15.18 5.51 -32.10
N TYR A 252 14.23 6.39 -32.44
CA TYR A 252 13.03 6.05 -33.21
C TYR A 252 13.39 5.56 -34.60
N ASP A 253 14.22 6.29 -35.34
CA ASP A 253 14.67 5.90 -36.69
C ASP A 253 15.48 4.59 -36.68
N ARG A 254 16.15 4.29 -35.56
CA ARG A 254 16.87 3.03 -35.36
C ARG A 254 15.92 1.87 -35.09
N LEU A 255 14.87 2.09 -34.31
CA LEU A 255 13.87 1.06 -33.97
C LEU A 255 12.89 0.83 -35.12
N HIS A 256 12.52 1.90 -35.82
CA HIS A 256 11.68 1.89 -37.01
C HIS A 256 12.57 2.07 -38.25
N TYR A 257 13.17 0.97 -38.69
CA TYR A 257 13.97 0.97 -39.90
C TYR A 257 13.07 1.19 -41.13
N GLU A 258 13.13 2.40 -41.67
CA GLU A 258 12.63 2.70 -43.01
C GLU A 258 13.79 2.62 -44.01
N THR A 259 13.58 1.90 -45.12
CA THR A 259 14.53 1.92 -46.24
C THR A 259 14.61 3.32 -46.83
N ASP A 260 15.79 3.69 -47.33
CA ASP A 260 15.99 5.04 -47.87
C ASP A 260 15.08 5.34 -49.07
N ALA A 261 14.71 4.31 -49.85
CA ALA A 261 13.74 4.43 -50.94
C ALA A 261 12.33 4.88 -50.45
N ILE A 262 11.87 4.36 -49.31
CA ILE A 262 10.59 4.75 -48.71
C ILE A 262 10.66 6.19 -48.15
N LYS A 263 11.80 6.57 -47.55
CA LYS A 263 12.02 7.95 -47.09
C LYS A 263 12.01 8.94 -48.24
N GLU A 264 12.61 8.57 -49.37
CA GLU A 264 12.61 9.39 -50.57
C GLU A 264 11.21 9.53 -51.18
N LEU A 265 10.44 8.44 -51.22
CA LEU A 265 9.05 8.44 -51.68
C LEU A 265 8.17 9.38 -50.85
N ARG A 266 8.37 9.44 -49.53
CA ARG A 266 7.64 10.38 -48.65
C ARG A 266 8.03 11.84 -48.90
N LYS A 267 9.26 12.11 -49.35
CA LYS A 267 9.77 13.46 -49.61
C LYS A 267 9.39 14.01 -51.00
N THR A 268 9.05 13.15 -51.96
CA THR A 268 8.67 13.61 -53.31
C THR A 268 7.32 14.33 -53.29
N GLN A 269 7.30 15.56 -53.79
CA GLN A 269 6.08 16.37 -53.90
C GLN A 269 5.35 16.19 -55.24
N LYS A 270 6.04 15.63 -56.25
CA LYS A 270 5.47 15.38 -57.57
C LYS A 270 4.91 13.97 -57.66
N VAL A 271 3.70 13.87 -58.20
CA VAL A 271 2.91 12.64 -58.26
C VAL A 271 3.55 11.61 -59.21
N GLU A 272 4.07 12.03 -60.37
CA GLU A 272 4.69 11.13 -61.36
C GLU A 272 5.97 10.48 -60.82
N GLU A 273 6.84 11.28 -60.20
CA GLU A 273 8.08 10.81 -59.57
C GLU A 273 7.79 9.88 -58.37
N MET A 274 6.71 10.15 -57.63
CA MET A 274 6.23 9.30 -56.55
C MET A 274 5.78 7.93 -57.08
N TYR A 275 4.99 7.88 -58.15
CA TYR A 275 4.56 6.60 -58.73
C TYR A 275 5.73 5.80 -59.31
N ALA A 276 6.69 6.46 -59.97
CA ALA A 276 7.90 5.78 -60.47
C ALA A 276 8.69 5.11 -59.33
N LYS A 277 8.98 5.86 -58.25
CA LYS A 277 9.69 5.31 -57.08
C LYS A 277 8.88 4.22 -56.35
N ALA A 278 7.56 4.36 -56.29
CA ALA A 278 6.69 3.33 -55.71
C ALA A 278 6.72 2.04 -56.54
N HIS A 279 6.72 2.16 -57.88
CA HIS A 279 6.89 1.03 -58.78
C HIS A 279 8.27 0.36 -58.62
N ASP A 280 9.35 1.12 -58.42
CA ASP A 280 10.68 0.57 -58.18
C ASP A 280 10.73 -0.23 -56.85
N ILE A 281 10.14 0.32 -55.78
CA ILE A 281 10.06 -0.35 -54.48
C ILE A 281 9.22 -1.63 -54.57
N LEU A 282 8.07 -1.58 -55.23
CA LEU A 282 7.21 -2.75 -55.45
C LEU A 282 7.88 -3.77 -56.36
N GLY A 283 8.58 -3.34 -57.40
CA GLY A 283 9.31 -4.21 -58.33
C GLY A 283 10.39 -5.03 -57.63
N ILE A 284 11.15 -4.39 -56.72
CA ILE A 284 12.10 -5.08 -55.84
C ILE A 284 11.37 -6.13 -54.98
N LEU A 285 10.22 -5.79 -54.39
CA LEU A 285 9.45 -6.73 -53.57
C LEU A 285 8.91 -7.92 -54.38
N TYR A 286 8.40 -7.70 -55.59
CA TYR A 286 7.95 -8.77 -56.49
C TYR A 286 9.10 -9.67 -56.93
N SER A 287 10.30 -9.13 -57.19
CA SER A 287 11.47 -9.95 -57.51
C SER A 287 11.89 -10.88 -56.36
N TYR A 288 11.74 -10.45 -55.10
CA TYR A 288 11.98 -11.30 -53.93
C TYR A 288 10.90 -12.40 -53.73
N VAL A 289 9.71 -12.21 -54.28
CA VAL A 289 8.61 -13.20 -54.23
C VAL A 289 8.74 -14.22 -55.36
N ASP A 290 9.27 -13.83 -56.52
CA ASP A 290 9.47 -14.71 -57.69
C ASP A 290 10.57 -15.75 -57.49
N ASP A 291 11.62 -15.44 -56.70
CA ASP A 291 12.65 -16.42 -56.31
C ASP A 291 12.14 -17.49 -55.31
N GLY A 292 10.85 -17.43 -54.93
CA GLY A 292 10.30 -18.18 -53.80
C GLY A 292 9.20 -19.20 -54.07
N ARG A 293 8.50 -19.19 -55.22
CA ARG A 293 7.51 -20.20 -55.67
C ARG A 293 6.62 -19.58 -56.76
N TYR A 294 6.72 -20.05 -58.00
CA TYR A 294 5.57 -20.41 -58.88
C TYR A 294 6.09 -21.13 -60.14
N ASP A 295 6.51 -22.39 -60.01
CA ASP A 295 6.43 -23.34 -61.13
C ASP A 295 4.94 -23.68 -61.33
N ILE A 296 4.20 -22.83 -62.04
CA ILE A 296 2.88 -23.16 -62.58
C ILE A 296 2.97 -23.11 -64.10
N GLU A 297 3.68 -24.07 -64.70
CA GLU A 297 3.59 -24.34 -66.14
C GLU A 297 3.21 -25.79 -66.49
N ASP A 298 2.77 -26.61 -65.52
CA ASP A 298 2.42 -28.02 -65.80
C ASP A 298 0.95 -28.43 -65.52
N GLN A 299 0.05 -27.50 -65.19
CA GLN A 299 -1.36 -27.86 -64.86
C GLN A 299 -2.47 -27.06 -65.57
N VAL A 300 -2.24 -26.56 -66.80
CA VAL A 300 -3.32 -25.91 -67.59
C VAL A 300 -3.75 -26.69 -68.84
N ASN A 301 -3.03 -27.72 -69.28
CA ASN A 301 -3.39 -28.47 -70.51
C ASN A 301 -4.22 -29.75 -70.30
N LYS A 302 -4.97 -29.89 -69.19
CA LYS A 302 -5.72 -31.15 -68.94
C LYS A 302 -7.17 -31.02 -68.48
N VAL A 303 -7.77 -29.83 -68.45
CA VAL A 303 -9.14 -29.66 -67.90
C VAL A 303 -10.10 -28.86 -68.80
N SER A 304 -9.69 -28.36 -69.97
CA SER A 304 -10.57 -27.53 -70.82
C SER A 304 -11.30 -28.24 -71.97
N ASP A 305 -11.27 -29.58 -72.04
CA ASP A 305 -12.05 -30.37 -73.01
C ASP A 305 -13.11 -31.23 -72.30
N SER A 306 -14.07 -30.61 -71.60
CA SER A 306 -15.36 -31.24 -71.35
C SER A 306 -16.44 -30.26 -70.90
N SER A 307 -17.40 -30.07 -71.82
CA SER A 307 -18.83 -29.80 -71.61
C SER A 307 -19.30 -28.42 -71.14
N ALA A 308 -19.87 -27.69 -72.10
CA ALA A 308 -20.84 -26.63 -71.95
C ALA A 308 -22.27 -27.19 -71.76
N THR A 309 -23.08 -26.62 -70.86
CA THR A 309 -24.55 -26.40 -71.03
C THR A 309 -25.21 -25.58 -69.91
N THR A 310 -25.77 -24.42 -70.28
CA THR A 310 -27.12 -23.86 -69.98
C THR A 310 -27.77 -23.84 -68.57
N ASN A 311 -28.16 -22.60 -68.20
CA ASN A 311 -29.49 -22.10 -67.73
C ASN A 311 -29.85 -21.93 -66.24
N GLN A 312 -30.40 -20.72 -66.00
CA GLN A 312 -31.52 -20.31 -65.13
C GLN A 312 -31.28 -20.10 -63.62
N LEU A 313 -31.58 -18.87 -63.16
CA LEU A 313 -32.17 -18.63 -61.84
C LEU A 313 -33.12 -17.41 -61.90
N ASP A 314 -34.34 -17.65 -61.42
CA ASP A 314 -35.51 -16.79 -61.39
C ASP A 314 -35.55 -15.82 -60.18
N ASP A 315 -36.35 -14.76 -60.38
CA ASP A 315 -37.31 -14.12 -59.46
C ASP A 315 -36.92 -13.59 -58.07
N LEU A 316 -37.14 -12.28 -57.90
CA LEU A 316 -37.79 -11.68 -56.71
C LEU A 316 -38.62 -10.44 -57.14
N PRO A 317 -39.81 -10.20 -56.53
CA PRO A 317 -40.81 -9.30 -57.06
C PRO A 317 -40.72 -7.85 -56.56
N ASP A 318 -40.88 -6.98 -57.55
CA ASP A 318 -41.71 -5.77 -57.68
C ASP A 318 -42.66 -5.26 -56.56
N GLU A 319 -42.82 -3.93 -56.67
CA GLU A 319 -44.00 -3.09 -56.41
C GLU A 319 -44.26 -2.61 -54.95
N ASP A 320 -44.56 -1.33 -54.66
CA ASP A 320 -44.73 -0.17 -55.53
C ASP A 320 -45.01 1.14 -54.77
N LYS A 321 -44.94 2.26 -55.51
CA LYS A 321 -45.81 3.48 -55.46
C LYS A 321 -45.76 4.41 -54.22
N HIS A 322 -45.84 5.74 -54.33
CA HIS A 322 -46.24 6.63 -55.43
C HIS A 322 -45.97 8.12 -55.07
N GLN A 323 -45.82 8.94 -56.13
CA GLN A 323 -46.35 10.30 -56.34
C GLN A 323 -45.80 11.47 -55.48
N ASP A 324 -45.43 12.63 -56.02
CA ASP A 324 -45.65 13.28 -57.33
C ASP A 324 -44.41 14.05 -57.80
#